data_AF-A0A2N1JRR2-F1
#
_entry.id   AF-A0A2N1JRR2-F1
#
_cell.length_a   1.000
_cell.length_b   1.000
_cell.length_c   1.000
_cell.angle_alpha   90.00
_cell.angle_beta   90.00
_cell.angle_gamma   90.00
#
_symmetry.space_group_name_H-M   'P 1'
#
loop_
_entity.id
_entity.type
_entity.pdbx_description
1 polymer ?
#
loop_
_entity_poly.entity_id
_entity_poly.type
_entity_poly.pdbx_seq_one_letter_code
_entity_poly.pdbx_strand_id
1 'polypeptide(L)'
;MSRKRTTKSKVEYILKNYPATRINDRLLVLMYWRHFDNITSIDDCVKATSSETITRIKRKLNENGKYVVSDDERKKLLAEEFAKAVEFKEKQAENAYDDGMISIKPPTVRKTIFVESLRRDASLLDDLKRVGGVYIFYDAFSNPLYVGITGSLYHRTFAHVNGISSNHRLKILMREKMVHRVDYMYVSNVFHRDIYETYLIKALNPFCNVGKTNARGNMNEDTFLEYKRHINHKATA
;
A
#
# COMPACT_ATOMS: atom_id res chain seq x y z
N MET A 1 -31.99 -35.26 7.00
CA MET A 1 -32.05 -34.87 8.43
C MET A 1 -30.81 -35.41 9.14
N SER A 2 -29.83 -34.55 9.50
CA SER A 2 -28.63 -34.98 10.23
C SER A 2 -28.67 -34.41 11.64
N ARG A 3 -28.55 -35.29 12.66
CA ARG A 3 -28.63 -35.02 14.10
C ARG A 3 -28.09 -33.64 14.47
N LYS A 4 -28.88 -32.85 15.21
CA LYS A 4 -28.44 -31.60 15.87
C LYS A 4 -27.16 -31.89 16.67
N ARG A 5 -25.99 -31.65 16.09
CA ARG A 5 -24.69 -31.80 16.75
C ARG A 5 -24.67 -30.81 17.91
N THR A 6 -24.66 -31.33 19.14
CA THR A 6 -24.58 -30.52 20.36
C THR A 6 -23.37 -29.59 20.30
N THR A 7 -23.42 -28.47 21.02
CA THR A 7 -22.30 -27.53 21.12
C THR A 7 -21.00 -28.24 21.51
N LYS A 8 -21.09 -29.27 22.38
CA LYS A 8 -19.97 -30.16 22.72
C LYS A 8 -19.36 -30.86 21.51
N SER A 9 -20.20 -31.51 20.69
CA SER A 9 -19.72 -32.22 19.49
C SER A 9 -19.15 -31.28 18.42
N LYS A 10 -19.65 -30.03 18.35
CA LYS A 10 -19.09 -29.00 17.47
C LYS A 10 -17.69 -28.56 17.93
N VAL A 11 -17.50 -28.31 19.23
CA VAL A 11 -16.16 -28.01 19.79
C VAL A 11 -15.20 -29.18 19.61
N GLU A 12 -15.66 -30.41 19.87
CA GLU A 12 -14.86 -31.63 19.68
C GLU A 12 -14.44 -31.83 18.21
N TYR A 13 -15.32 -31.48 17.26
CA TYR A 13 -14.98 -31.47 15.83
C TYR A 13 -13.82 -30.51 15.52
N ILE A 14 -13.84 -29.28 16.06
CA ILE A 14 -12.75 -28.32 15.82
C ILE A 14 -11.44 -28.79 16.45
N LEU A 15 -11.47 -29.24 17.71
CA LEU A 15 -10.27 -29.73 18.40
C LEU A 15 -9.65 -30.97 17.73
N LYS A 16 -10.47 -31.81 17.09
CA LYS A 16 -10.01 -32.98 16.34
C LYS A 16 -9.37 -32.59 15.00
N ASN A 17 -10.04 -31.75 14.21
CA ASN A 17 -9.62 -31.41 12.85
C ASN A 17 -8.56 -30.29 12.78
N TYR A 18 -8.48 -29.44 13.80
CA TYR A 18 -7.55 -28.30 13.88
C TYR A 18 -6.75 -28.34 15.19
N PRO A 19 -5.70 -29.17 15.29
CA PRO A 19 -4.96 -29.38 16.54
C PRO A 19 -4.40 -28.09 17.17
N ALA A 20 -4.04 -27.07 16.39
CA ALA A 20 -3.58 -25.77 16.88
C ALA A 20 -4.60 -25.06 17.80
N THR A 21 -5.90 -25.35 17.66
CA THR A 21 -6.96 -24.81 18.53
C THR A 21 -6.92 -25.37 19.96
N ARG A 22 -6.21 -26.48 20.18
CA ARG A 22 -6.02 -27.06 21.52
C ARG A 22 -5.15 -26.20 22.42
N ILE A 23 -4.24 -25.40 21.85
CA ILE A 23 -3.36 -24.48 22.60
C ILE A 23 -3.77 -23.00 22.47
N ASN A 24 -4.63 -22.65 21.50
CA ASN A 24 -5.05 -21.28 21.24
C ASN A 24 -6.58 -21.14 21.26
N ASP A 25 -7.10 -20.60 22.36
CA ASP A 25 -8.55 -20.42 22.57
C ASP A 25 -9.16 -19.39 21.61
N ARG A 26 -8.42 -18.35 21.21
CA ARG A 26 -8.90 -17.37 20.22
C ARG A 26 -9.11 -18.05 18.87
N LEU A 27 -8.14 -18.88 18.45
CA LEU A 27 -8.25 -19.65 17.22
C LEU A 27 -9.42 -20.65 17.28
N LEU A 28 -9.64 -21.30 18.43
CA LEU A 28 -10.79 -22.19 18.63
C LEU A 28 -12.12 -21.46 18.42
N VAL A 29 -12.28 -20.28 19.03
CA VAL A 29 -13.51 -19.48 18.91
C VAL A 29 -13.74 -19.05 17.46
N LEU A 30 -12.70 -18.53 16.80
CA LEU A 30 -12.78 -18.11 15.39
C LEU A 30 -13.16 -19.27 14.46
N MET A 31 -12.54 -20.45 14.64
CA MET A 31 -12.84 -21.63 13.85
C MET A 31 -14.26 -22.14 14.11
N TYR A 32 -14.73 -22.11 15.37
CA TYR A 32 -16.10 -22.46 15.69
C TYR A 32 -17.09 -21.55 14.96
N TRP A 33 -16.89 -20.23 15.08
CA TRP A 33 -17.76 -19.23 14.46
C TRP A 33 -17.81 -19.37 12.94
N ARG A 34 -16.65 -19.60 12.31
CA ARG A 34 -16.56 -19.80 10.86
C ARG A 34 -17.26 -21.07 10.39
N HIS A 35 -17.11 -22.19 11.10
CA HIS A 35 -17.62 -23.49 10.66
C HIS A 35 -19.09 -23.74 11.01
N PHE A 36 -19.61 -23.12 12.08
CA PHE A 36 -20.92 -23.46 12.61
C PHE A 36 -21.87 -22.28 12.77
N ASP A 37 -21.36 -21.09 13.02
CA ASP A 37 -22.20 -19.89 13.21
C ASP A 37 -22.22 -19.01 11.95
N ASN A 38 -21.41 -19.34 10.92
CA ASN A 38 -21.31 -18.64 9.63
C ASN A 38 -21.20 -17.12 9.76
N ILE A 39 -20.43 -16.66 10.75
CA ILE A 39 -20.21 -15.22 10.97
C ILE A 39 -19.48 -14.64 9.76
N THR A 40 -20.10 -13.64 9.12
CA THR A 40 -19.51 -12.91 7.99
C THR A 40 -19.34 -11.42 8.27
N SER A 41 -20.04 -10.90 9.28
CA SER A 41 -20.02 -9.49 9.68
C SER A 41 -19.88 -9.33 11.20
N ILE A 42 -19.58 -8.10 11.65
CA ILE A 42 -19.51 -7.77 13.08
C ILE A 42 -20.88 -7.93 13.75
N ASP A 43 -21.96 -7.63 13.04
CA ASP A 43 -23.33 -7.71 13.57
C ASP A 43 -23.76 -9.16 13.87
N ASP A 44 -23.23 -10.13 13.11
CA ASP A 44 -23.49 -11.56 13.35
C ASP A 44 -22.92 -12.04 14.70
N CYS A 45 -21.89 -11.37 15.23
CA CYS A 45 -21.26 -11.71 16.51
C CYS A 45 -22.24 -11.64 17.70
N VAL A 46 -23.27 -10.80 17.62
CA VAL A 46 -24.27 -10.65 18.69
C VAL A 46 -25.11 -11.93 18.85
N LYS A 47 -25.37 -12.64 17.73
CA LYS A 47 -26.16 -13.87 17.71
C LYS A 47 -25.32 -15.13 17.80
N ALA A 48 -24.00 -14.99 17.75
CA ALA A 48 -23.06 -16.10 17.76
C ALA A 48 -22.99 -16.81 19.11
N THR A 49 -22.51 -18.05 19.07
CA THR A 49 -22.21 -18.81 20.29
C THR A 49 -21.14 -18.05 21.08
N SER A 50 -21.41 -17.74 22.36
CA SER A 50 -20.46 -16.96 23.15
C SER A 50 -19.10 -17.65 23.26
N SER A 51 -18.02 -16.86 23.19
CA SER A 51 -16.65 -17.33 23.37
C SER A 51 -16.48 -18.12 24.67
N GLU A 52 -17.09 -17.66 25.75
CA GLU A 52 -17.09 -18.34 27.06
C GLU A 52 -17.75 -19.73 27.00
N THR A 53 -18.84 -19.88 26.24
CA THR A 53 -19.48 -21.20 26.07
C THR A 53 -18.53 -22.18 25.39
N ILE A 54 -17.84 -21.72 24.34
CA ILE A 54 -16.89 -22.53 23.57
C ILE A 54 -15.69 -22.93 24.45
N THR A 55 -15.06 -21.99 25.14
CA THR A 55 -13.89 -22.25 26.01
C THR A 55 -14.26 -23.08 27.24
N ARG A 56 -15.45 -22.89 27.82
CA ARG A 56 -15.93 -23.72 28.95
C ARG A 56 -16.13 -25.17 28.55
N ILE A 57 -16.63 -25.43 27.35
CA ILE A 57 -16.77 -26.80 26.83
C ILE A 57 -15.39 -27.44 26.63
N LYS A 58 -14.42 -26.69 26.09
CA LYS A 58 -13.02 -27.14 26.00
C LYS A 58 -12.47 -27.49 27.38
N ARG A 59 -12.63 -26.63 28.39
CA ARG A 59 -12.21 -26.89 29.77
C ARG A 59 -12.78 -28.20 30.32
N LYS A 60 -14.10 -28.42 30.15
CA LYS A 60 -14.74 -29.70 30.53
C LYS A 60 -14.20 -30.90 29.77
N LEU A 61 -13.85 -30.76 28.49
CA LEU A 61 -13.23 -31.86 27.73
C LEU A 61 -11.83 -32.18 28.27
N ASN A 62 -11.04 -31.15 28.59
CA ASN A 62 -9.71 -31.29 29.19
C ASN A 62 -9.76 -31.92 30.59
N GLU A 63 -10.73 -31.52 31.43
CA GLU A 63 -10.98 -32.14 32.75
C GLU A 63 -11.28 -33.64 32.64
N ASN A 64 -11.93 -34.07 31.55
CA ASN A 64 -12.18 -35.48 31.23
C ASN A 64 -10.98 -36.17 30.54
N GLY A 65 -9.79 -35.55 30.54
CA GLY A 65 -8.57 -36.07 29.93
C GLY A 65 -8.51 -36.00 28.40
N LYS A 66 -9.50 -35.38 27.73
CA LYS A 66 -9.53 -35.26 26.26
C LYS A 66 -8.89 -33.97 25.79
N TYR A 67 -8.04 -34.05 24.76
CA TYR A 67 -7.38 -32.89 24.12
C TYR A 67 -6.51 -32.05 25.05
N VAL A 68 -6.11 -32.63 26.19
CA VAL A 68 -5.01 -32.10 27.00
C VAL A 68 -3.74 -32.25 26.18
N VAL A 69 -2.96 -31.17 26.11
CA VAL A 69 -1.74 -31.10 25.30
C VAL A 69 -0.56 -31.16 26.26
N SER A 70 0.35 -32.11 26.06
CA SER A 70 1.60 -32.17 26.83
C SER A 70 2.55 -31.03 26.43
N ASP A 71 3.58 -30.76 27.24
CA ASP A 71 4.55 -29.71 26.92
C ASP A 71 5.29 -29.98 25.59
N ASP A 72 5.57 -31.23 25.27
CA ASP A 72 6.22 -31.62 24.01
C ASP A 72 5.27 -31.46 22.82
N GLU A 73 4.00 -31.84 22.95
CA GLU A 73 2.99 -31.61 21.92
C GLU A 73 2.73 -30.12 21.70
N ARG A 74 2.74 -29.33 22.78
CA ARG A 74 2.61 -27.86 22.71
C ARG A 74 3.75 -27.25 21.91
N LYS A 75 5.01 -27.66 22.16
CA LYS A 75 6.17 -27.20 21.40
C LYS A 75 6.04 -27.56 19.93
N LYS A 76 5.61 -28.80 19.62
CA LYS A 76 5.41 -29.25 18.24
C LYS A 76 4.36 -28.42 17.51
N LEU A 77 3.21 -28.19 18.12
CA LEU A 77 2.14 -27.37 17.52
C LEU A 77 2.58 -25.92 17.28
N LEU A 78 3.33 -25.32 18.20
CA LEU A 78 3.88 -23.97 18.02
C LEU A 78 4.91 -23.93 16.89
N ALA A 79 5.79 -24.94 16.79
CA ALA A 79 6.77 -25.04 15.72
C ALA A 79 6.11 -25.22 14.35
N GLU A 80 5.06 -26.03 14.25
CA GLU A 80 4.26 -26.20 13.02
C GLU A 80 3.60 -24.89 12.58
N GLU A 81 2.98 -24.14 13.50
CA GLU A 81 2.36 -22.85 13.16
C GLU A 81 3.41 -21.80 12.79
N PHE A 82 4.57 -21.80 13.45
CA PHE A 82 5.69 -20.94 13.07
C PHE A 82 6.21 -21.29 11.68
N ALA A 83 6.38 -22.57 11.36
CA ALA A 83 6.81 -23.03 10.04
C ALA A 83 5.84 -22.57 8.94
N LYS A 84 4.52 -22.71 9.15
CA LYS A 84 3.50 -22.19 8.22
C LYS A 84 3.58 -20.67 8.06
N ALA A 85 3.86 -19.94 9.14
CA ALA A 85 3.99 -18.48 9.08
C ALA A 85 5.25 -18.05 8.34
N VAL A 86 6.36 -18.79 8.48
CA VAL A 86 7.60 -18.59 7.71
C VAL A 86 7.33 -18.88 6.23
N GLU A 87 6.76 -20.04 5.90
CA GLU A 87 6.42 -20.42 4.53
C GLU A 87 5.48 -19.39 3.88
N PHE A 88 4.47 -18.91 4.61
CA PHE A 88 3.57 -17.85 4.12
C PHE A 88 4.33 -16.55 3.82
N LYS A 89 5.26 -16.15 4.70
CA LYS A 89 6.08 -14.94 4.49
C LYS A 89 7.03 -15.10 3.31
N GLU A 90 7.63 -16.26 3.14
CA GLU A 90 8.48 -16.57 1.98
C GLU A 90 7.68 -16.48 0.69
N LYS A 91 6.53 -17.16 0.61
CA LYS A 91 5.59 -17.06 -0.52
C LYS A 91 5.14 -15.63 -0.80
N GLN A 92 4.88 -14.85 0.25
CA GLN A 92 4.53 -13.43 0.11
C GLN A 92 5.69 -12.62 -0.46
N ALA A 93 6.92 -12.85 0.01
CA ALA A 93 8.12 -12.15 -0.47
C ALA A 93 8.44 -12.50 -1.94
N GLU A 94 8.13 -13.73 -2.35
CA GLU A 94 8.25 -14.20 -3.73
C GLU A 94 7.09 -13.78 -4.63
N ASN A 95 6.14 -12.97 -4.13
CA ASN A 95 4.92 -12.59 -4.83
C ASN A 95 4.11 -13.80 -5.35
N ALA A 96 4.13 -14.94 -4.67
CA ALA A 96 3.45 -16.17 -5.10
C ALA A 96 1.90 -16.05 -5.14
N TYR A 97 1.35 -14.99 -4.55
CA TYR A 97 -0.09 -14.66 -4.58
C TYR A 97 -0.41 -13.48 -5.51
N ASP A 98 0.59 -12.92 -6.18
CA ASP A 98 0.37 -11.85 -7.14
C ASP A 98 -0.11 -12.46 -8.46
N ASP A 99 -1.35 -12.15 -8.85
CA ASP A 99 -1.95 -12.58 -10.13
C ASP A 99 -1.31 -11.88 -11.34
N GLY A 100 -0.32 -11.03 -11.09
CA GLY A 100 0.50 -10.38 -12.09
C GLY A 100 0.18 -8.89 -12.22
N MET A 101 1.10 -8.18 -12.88
CA MET A 101 1.00 -6.74 -13.06
C MET A 101 -0.11 -6.35 -14.04
N ILE A 102 -0.87 -5.32 -13.66
CA ILE A 102 -1.75 -4.61 -14.59
C ILE A 102 -0.86 -3.93 -15.64
N SER A 103 -1.08 -4.25 -16.92
CA SER A 103 -0.42 -3.54 -18.02
C SER A 103 -0.96 -2.12 -18.10
N ILE A 104 -0.10 -1.13 -17.83
CA ILE A 104 -0.45 0.29 -17.89
C ILE A 104 0.17 0.90 -19.13
N LYS A 105 -0.66 1.42 -20.03
CA LYS A 105 -0.22 2.33 -21.09
C LYS A 105 -0.28 3.77 -20.56
N PRO A 106 0.87 4.44 -20.35
CA PRO A 106 0.86 5.81 -19.85
C PRO A 106 0.24 6.77 -20.89
N PRO A 107 -0.42 7.85 -20.45
CA PRO A 107 -0.96 8.84 -21.36
C PRO A 107 0.18 9.58 -22.07
N THR A 108 -0.03 9.93 -23.33
CA THR A 108 0.94 10.69 -24.12
C THR A 108 1.05 12.12 -23.63
N VAL A 109 2.26 12.69 -23.67
CA VAL A 109 2.46 14.13 -23.47
C VAL A 109 1.66 14.89 -24.53
N ARG A 110 0.84 15.85 -24.08
CA ARG A 110 -0.01 16.69 -24.92
C ARG A 110 0.50 18.11 -25.04
N LYS A 111 1.19 18.60 -24.00
CA LYS A 111 1.78 19.93 -23.98
C LYS A 111 3.06 19.92 -23.18
N THR A 112 4.02 20.70 -23.63
CA THR A 112 5.31 20.92 -22.97
C THR A 112 5.54 22.42 -22.89
N ILE A 113 5.99 22.90 -21.74
CA ILE A 113 6.33 24.32 -21.56
C ILE A 113 7.64 24.43 -20.79
N PHE A 114 8.49 25.38 -21.19
CA PHE A 114 9.69 25.73 -20.44
C PHE A 114 9.34 26.66 -19.28
N VAL A 115 9.91 26.39 -18.11
CA VAL A 115 9.64 27.14 -16.88
C VAL A 115 10.05 28.60 -17.00
N GLU A 116 11.13 28.89 -17.74
CA GLU A 116 11.54 30.26 -17.99
C GLU A 116 10.51 31.04 -18.82
N SER A 117 9.94 30.43 -19.84
CA SER A 117 8.85 31.02 -20.62
C SER A 117 7.63 31.29 -19.75
N LEU A 118 7.26 30.36 -18.86
CA LEU A 118 6.14 30.53 -17.93
C LEU A 118 6.32 31.69 -16.96
N ARG A 119 7.56 31.98 -16.55
CA ARG A 119 7.86 33.13 -15.67
C ARG A 119 7.69 34.47 -16.37
N ARG A 120 7.91 34.50 -17.69
CA ARG A 120 7.76 35.70 -18.52
C ARG A 120 6.32 35.89 -18.96
N ASP A 121 5.61 34.80 -19.23
CA ASP A 121 4.24 34.81 -19.73
C ASP A 121 3.41 33.66 -19.14
N ALA A 122 2.49 34.01 -18.25
CA ALA A 122 1.57 33.07 -17.61
C ALA A 122 0.41 32.65 -18.53
N SER A 123 0.12 33.40 -19.60
CA SER A 123 -0.99 33.09 -20.53
C SER A 123 -0.77 31.78 -21.28
N LEU A 124 0.48 31.30 -21.35
CA LEU A 124 0.84 29.98 -21.86
C LEU A 124 0.12 28.82 -21.13
N LEU A 125 -0.46 29.05 -19.95
CA LEU A 125 -1.26 28.07 -19.22
C LEU A 125 -2.78 28.22 -19.42
N ASP A 126 -3.27 29.24 -20.10
CA ASP A 126 -4.69 29.60 -20.08
C ASP A 126 -5.61 28.48 -20.61
N ASP A 127 -5.15 27.73 -21.61
CA ASP A 127 -5.82 26.54 -22.13
C ASP A 127 -5.90 25.38 -21.12
N LEU A 128 -5.09 25.40 -20.05
CA LEU A 128 -5.05 24.39 -19.00
C LEU A 128 -5.98 24.67 -17.81
N LYS A 129 -6.72 25.80 -17.81
CA LYS A 129 -7.60 26.22 -16.69
C LYS A 129 -8.66 25.21 -16.32
N ARG A 130 -9.16 24.45 -17.29
CA ARG A 130 -10.21 23.43 -17.11
C ARG A 130 -9.74 22.01 -17.42
N VAL A 131 -8.43 21.81 -17.50
CA VAL A 131 -7.83 20.53 -17.88
C VAL A 131 -7.25 19.85 -16.65
N GLY A 132 -7.85 18.71 -16.28
CA GLY A 132 -7.26 17.79 -15.31
C GLY A 132 -6.20 16.91 -15.97
N GLY A 133 -5.22 16.47 -15.18
CA GLY A 133 -4.21 15.57 -15.73
C GLY A 133 -3.05 15.26 -14.79
N VAL A 134 -2.01 14.72 -15.42
CA VAL A 134 -0.70 14.46 -14.83
C VAL A 134 0.28 15.51 -15.38
N TYR A 135 1.20 15.97 -14.54
CA TYR A 135 2.30 16.84 -14.95
C TYR A 135 3.62 16.32 -14.41
N ILE A 136 4.70 16.53 -15.18
CA ILE A 136 6.05 16.11 -14.81
C ILE A 136 7.00 17.28 -14.99
N PHE A 137 7.70 17.67 -13.93
CA PHE A 137 8.78 18.63 -13.99
C PHE A 137 10.12 17.94 -14.24
N TYR A 138 10.96 18.59 -15.04
CA TYR A 138 12.29 18.10 -15.42
C TYR A 138 13.35 19.18 -15.22
N ASP A 139 14.59 18.73 -15.05
CA ASP A 139 15.77 19.60 -15.16
C ASP A 139 16.17 19.86 -16.63
N ALA A 140 17.26 20.59 -16.82
CA ALA A 140 17.79 20.91 -18.15
C ALA A 140 18.24 19.68 -18.96
N PHE A 141 18.54 18.56 -18.29
CA PHE A 141 19.00 17.32 -18.90
C PHE A 141 17.88 16.29 -19.08
N SER A 142 16.61 16.71 -18.89
CA SER A 142 15.43 15.83 -18.93
C SER A 142 15.41 14.75 -17.84
N ASN A 143 16.08 14.97 -16.72
CA ASN A 143 15.91 14.14 -15.52
C ASN A 143 14.57 14.48 -14.85
N PRO A 144 13.72 13.48 -14.51
CA PRO A 144 12.44 13.71 -13.88
C PRO A 144 12.64 14.18 -12.43
N LEU A 145 12.14 15.38 -12.13
CA LEU A 145 12.23 15.99 -10.81
C LEU A 145 10.99 15.70 -9.97
N TYR A 146 9.81 15.82 -10.56
CA TYR A 146 8.56 15.65 -9.83
C TYR A 146 7.42 15.24 -10.74
N VAL A 147 6.65 14.24 -10.34
CA VAL A 147 5.38 13.86 -10.97
C VAL A 147 4.26 14.26 -10.02
N GLY A 148 3.20 14.85 -10.56
CA GLY A 148 1.99 15.10 -9.77
C GLY A 148 0.72 15.09 -10.61
N ILE A 149 -0.41 15.04 -9.92
CA ILE A 149 -1.75 15.06 -10.52
C ILE A 149 -2.60 16.19 -10.00
N THR A 150 -3.63 16.55 -10.77
CA THR A 150 -4.52 17.66 -10.40
C THR A 150 -5.81 17.67 -11.21
N GLY A 151 -6.87 18.22 -10.61
CA GLY A 151 -8.12 18.62 -11.26
C GLY A 151 -7.97 19.77 -12.25
N SER A 152 -6.94 20.61 -12.07
CA SER A 152 -6.61 21.74 -12.94
C SER A 152 -5.08 21.87 -13.04
N LEU A 153 -4.55 21.61 -14.24
CA LEU A 153 -3.13 21.75 -14.55
C LEU A 153 -2.66 23.20 -14.41
N TYR A 154 -3.49 24.19 -14.78
CA TYR A 154 -3.21 25.62 -14.59
C TYR A 154 -2.87 25.95 -13.13
N HIS A 155 -3.84 25.78 -12.22
CA HIS A 155 -3.67 26.17 -10.82
C HIS A 155 -2.50 25.46 -10.15
N ARG A 156 -2.28 24.18 -10.49
CA ARG A 156 -1.20 23.40 -9.88
C ARG A 156 0.16 23.84 -10.38
N THR A 157 0.34 24.06 -11.69
CA THR A 157 1.59 24.62 -12.21
C THR A 157 1.84 26.01 -11.64
N PHE A 158 0.83 26.88 -11.66
CA PHE A 158 0.93 28.23 -11.12
C PHE A 158 1.39 28.22 -9.66
N ALA A 159 0.85 27.32 -8.82
CA ALA A 159 1.25 27.20 -7.43
C ALA A 159 2.72 26.77 -7.26
N HIS A 160 3.24 25.87 -8.10
CA HIS A 160 4.65 25.47 -8.06
C HIS A 160 5.57 26.60 -8.53
N VAL A 161 5.27 27.21 -9.68
CA VAL A 161 6.11 28.28 -10.29
C VAL A 161 6.20 29.49 -9.36
N ASN A 162 5.11 29.84 -8.68
CA ASN A 162 5.06 30.97 -7.75
C ASN A 162 5.44 30.60 -6.30
N GLY A 163 5.95 29.39 -6.03
CA GLY A 163 6.45 29.00 -4.72
C GLY A 163 5.38 28.83 -3.62
N ILE A 164 4.11 28.73 -4.00
CA ILE A 164 2.95 28.51 -3.10
C ILE A 164 2.79 27.02 -2.75
N SER A 165 3.36 26.13 -3.58
CA SER A 165 3.29 24.68 -3.38
C SER A 165 3.93 24.19 -2.07
N SER A 166 3.35 23.13 -1.51
CA SER A 166 3.84 22.44 -0.31
C SER A 166 5.03 21.50 -0.57
N ASN A 167 5.39 21.22 -1.84
CA ASN A 167 6.56 20.39 -2.12
C ASN A 167 7.85 21.21 -1.92
N HIS A 168 8.44 21.11 -0.73
CA HIS A 168 9.61 21.87 -0.33
C HIS A 168 10.81 21.67 -1.25
N ARG A 169 11.09 20.42 -1.68
CA ARG A 169 12.22 20.10 -2.54
C ARG A 169 12.09 20.74 -3.92
N LEU A 170 10.93 20.58 -4.55
CA LEU A 170 10.67 21.19 -5.86
C LEU A 170 10.68 22.72 -5.75
N LYS A 171 10.18 23.29 -4.65
CA LYS A 171 10.25 24.73 -4.39
C LYS A 171 11.70 25.24 -4.32
N ILE A 172 12.59 24.51 -3.65
CA ILE A 172 14.03 24.83 -3.63
C ILE A 172 14.59 24.75 -5.05
N LEU A 173 14.40 23.63 -5.77
CA LEU A 173 14.94 23.48 -7.13
C LEU A 173 14.40 24.53 -8.11
N MET A 174 13.13 24.95 -7.94
CA MET A 174 12.52 26.03 -8.71
C MET A 174 13.23 27.36 -8.44
N ARG A 175 13.50 27.69 -7.16
CA ARG A 175 14.23 28.90 -6.76
C ARG A 175 15.66 28.92 -7.30
N GLU A 176 16.35 27.79 -7.23
CA GLU A 176 17.72 27.61 -7.76
C GLU A 176 17.78 27.51 -9.29
N LYS A 177 16.65 27.73 -10.00
CA LYS A 177 16.54 27.68 -11.47
C LYS A 177 16.96 26.33 -12.08
N MET A 178 16.87 25.25 -11.31
CA MET A 178 17.20 23.90 -11.78
C MET A 178 16.05 23.24 -12.55
N VAL A 179 14.80 23.69 -12.30
CA VAL A 179 13.62 23.20 -13.02
C VAL A 179 13.53 23.92 -14.38
N HIS A 180 13.59 23.17 -15.47
CA HIS A 180 13.69 23.70 -16.82
C HIS A 180 12.39 23.52 -17.63
N ARG A 181 11.73 22.37 -17.48
CA ARG A 181 10.59 21.98 -18.33
C ARG A 181 9.48 21.36 -17.51
N VAL A 182 8.25 21.53 -17.97
CA VAL A 182 7.08 20.78 -17.50
C VAL A 182 6.34 20.17 -18.67
N ASP A 183 6.05 18.87 -18.57
CA ASP A 183 5.24 18.12 -19.53
C ASP A 183 3.86 17.81 -18.93
N TYR A 184 2.83 17.87 -19.76
CA TYR A 184 1.43 17.69 -19.37
C TYR A 184 0.78 16.55 -20.13
N MET A 185 0.07 15.69 -19.40
CA MET A 185 -0.72 14.60 -19.94
C MET A 185 -2.17 14.77 -19.49
N TYR A 186 -3.10 14.91 -20.43
CA TYR A 186 -4.49 15.24 -20.11
C TYR A 186 -5.26 13.99 -19.71
N VAL A 187 -5.84 14.02 -18.50
CA VAL A 187 -6.58 12.91 -17.92
C VAL A 187 -7.68 13.48 -17.04
N SER A 188 -8.92 13.36 -17.49
CA SER A 188 -10.10 13.89 -16.79
C SER A 188 -10.52 13.00 -15.61
N ASN A 189 -10.43 11.68 -15.77
CA ASN A 189 -10.82 10.71 -14.76
C ASN A 189 -9.85 10.73 -13.56
N VAL A 190 -10.37 10.89 -12.35
CA VAL A 190 -9.59 10.97 -11.10
C VAL A 190 -8.81 9.67 -10.85
N PHE A 191 -9.48 8.51 -10.94
CA PHE A 191 -8.86 7.21 -10.69
C PHE A 191 -7.71 6.92 -11.66
N HIS A 192 -7.88 7.29 -12.93
CA HIS A 192 -6.81 7.12 -13.92
C HIS A 192 -5.59 7.96 -13.56
N ARG A 193 -5.78 9.19 -13.07
CA ARG A 193 -4.68 10.03 -12.60
C ARG A 193 -3.93 9.38 -11.44
N ASP A 194 -4.63 8.82 -10.46
CA ASP A 194 -3.99 8.15 -9.32
C ASP A 194 -3.13 6.95 -9.76
N ILE A 195 -3.65 6.15 -10.69
CA ILE A 195 -2.93 5.02 -11.30
C ILE A 195 -1.69 5.52 -12.04
N TYR A 196 -1.85 6.52 -12.91
CA TYR A 196 -0.74 7.05 -13.70
C TYR A 196 0.32 7.75 -12.85
N GLU A 197 -0.07 8.49 -11.81
CA GLU A 197 0.87 9.10 -10.87
C GLU A 197 1.74 8.03 -10.23
N THR A 198 1.11 6.98 -9.70
CA THR A 198 1.79 5.88 -9.04
C THR A 198 2.74 5.17 -10.02
N TYR A 199 2.24 4.81 -11.20
CA TYR A 199 3.05 4.17 -12.24
C TYR A 199 4.25 5.03 -12.65
N LEU A 200 4.04 6.32 -12.98
CA LEU A 200 5.10 7.22 -13.43
C LEU A 200 6.11 7.52 -12.32
N ILE A 201 5.69 7.64 -11.06
CA ILE A 201 6.64 7.79 -9.95
C ILE A 201 7.52 6.55 -9.82
N LYS A 202 6.94 5.35 -9.91
CA LYS A 202 7.72 4.10 -9.81
C LYS A 202 8.63 3.88 -11.02
N ALA A 203 8.15 4.17 -12.22
CA ALA A 203 8.91 4.01 -13.46
C ALA A 203 10.04 5.05 -13.61
N LEU A 204 9.78 6.31 -13.25
CA LEU A 204 10.72 7.42 -13.47
C LEU A 204 11.59 7.72 -12.24
N ASN A 205 11.18 7.25 -11.06
CA ASN A 205 11.82 7.52 -9.77
C ASN A 205 12.21 9.01 -9.57
N PRO A 206 11.25 9.97 -9.67
CA PRO A 206 11.54 11.39 -9.62
C PRO A 206 12.03 11.84 -8.23
N PHE A 207 13.01 12.74 -8.20
CA PHE A 207 13.71 13.16 -6.98
C PHE A 207 12.79 13.72 -5.88
N CYS A 208 11.81 14.55 -6.24
CA CYS A 208 10.96 15.27 -5.29
C CYS A 208 9.74 14.47 -4.80
N ASN A 209 9.53 13.23 -5.25
CA ASN A 209 8.42 12.37 -4.79
C ASN A 209 8.84 11.41 -3.64
N VAL A 210 9.68 11.87 -2.72
CA VAL A 210 10.31 11.06 -1.65
C VAL A 210 9.36 10.18 -0.82
N GLY A 211 8.12 10.59 -0.59
CA GLY A 211 7.13 9.77 0.14
C GLY A 211 6.62 8.55 -0.64
N LYS A 212 6.89 8.50 -1.94
CA LYS A 212 6.44 7.43 -2.86
C LYS A 212 7.59 6.75 -3.59
N THR A 213 8.80 7.28 -3.51
CA THR A 213 10.04 6.65 -3.97
C THR A 213 10.79 6.01 -2.79
N ASN A 214 11.74 5.11 -3.07
CA ASN A 214 12.53 4.45 -2.01
C ASN A 214 13.58 5.38 -1.38
N ALA A 215 13.57 6.68 -1.71
CA ALA A 215 14.54 7.64 -1.23
C ALA A 215 14.21 8.07 0.21
N ARG A 216 15.00 7.58 1.18
CA ARG A 216 15.03 8.14 2.53
C ARG A 216 15.83 9.44 2.49
N GLY A 217 15.15 10.58 2.57
CA GLY A 217 15.82 11.88 2.69
C GLY A 217 16.50 12.01 4.05
N ASN A 218 17.70 12.58 4.09
CA ASN A 218 18.31 13.03 5.34
C ASN A 218 17.70 14.38 5.69
N MET A 219 17.01 14.48 6.83
CA MET A 219 16.31 15.72 7.22
C MET A 219 17.23 16.95 7.36
N ASN A 220 18.55 16.73 7.49
CA ASN A 220 19.55 17.78 7.72
C ASN A 220 20.43 18.08 6.50
N GLU A 221 20.19 17.43 5.36
CA GLU A 221 21.06 17.58 4.20
C GLU A 221 20.53 18.61 3.20
N ASP A 222 21.45 19.36 2.61
CA ASP A 222 21.14 20.32 1.56
C ASP A 222 20.45 19.62 0.37
N THR A 223 19.28 20.13 -0.02
CA THR A 223 18.45 19.51 -1.07
C THR A 223 19.16 19.43 -2.42
N PHE A 224 20.06 20.37 -2.70
CA PHE A 224 20.82 20.37 -3.95
C PHE A 224 21.93 19.32 -3.94
N LEU A 225 22.62 19.13 -2.82
CA LEU A 225 23.59 18.04 -2.65
C LEU A 225 22.91 16.67 -2.79
N GLU A 226 21.74 16.51 -2.17
CA GLU A 226 20.95 15.29 -2.32
C GLU A 226 20.54 15.04 -3.79
N TYR A 227 20.15 16.10 -4.50
CA TYR A 227 19.79 16.00 -5.92
C TYR A 227 20.97 15.49 -6.76
N LYS A 228 22.17 16.06 -6.56
CA LYS A 228 23.39 15.62 -7.26
C LYS A 228 23.67 14.13 -7.03
N ARG A 229 23.58 13.66 -5.79
CA ARG A 229 23.77 12.24 -5.48
C ARG A 229 22.71 11.36 -6.13
N HIS A 230 21.45 11.80 -6.12
CA HIS A 230 20.36 11.06 -6.76
C HIS A 230 20.60 10.85 -8.26
N ILE A 231 21.07 11.89 -8.96
CA ILE A 231 21.41 11.78 -10.38
C ILE A 231 22.63 10.88 -10.60
N ASN A 232 23.68 11.03 -9.79
CA ASN A 232 24.87 10.17 -9.91
C ASN A 232 24.54 8.69 -9.69
N HIS A 233 23.69 8.36 -8.71
CA HIS A 233 23.26 6.99 -8.47
C HIS A 233 22.46 6.42 -9.66
N LYS A 234 21.63 7.24 -10.32
CA LYS A 234 20.91 6.82 -11.53
C LYS A 234 21.83 6.57 -12.73
N ALA A 235 22.95 7.29 -12.81
CA ALA A 235 23.92 7.08 -13.89
C ALA A 235 24.72 5.77 -13.73
N THR A 236 24.79 5.23 -12.51
CA THR A 236 25.57 4.02 -12.18
C THR A 236 24.72 2.74 -12.04
N ALA A 237 23.39 2.85 -12.08
CA ALA A 237 22.45 1.74 -11.90
C ALA A 237 21.84 1.32 -13.24
#